data_AF-D7JGN2-F1
#
_entry.id   AF-D7JGN2-F1
#
_cell.length_a   1.000
_cell.length_b   1.000
_cell.length_c   1.000
_cell.angle_alpha   90.00
_cell.angle_beta   90.00
_cell.angle_gamma   90.00
#
_symmetry.space_group_name_H-M   'P 1'
#
loop_
_entity.id
_entity.type
_entity.pdbx_description
1 polymer ?
#
loop_
_entity_poly.entity_id
_entity_poly.type
_entity_poly.pdbx_seq_one_letter_code
_entity_poly.pdbx_strand_id
1 'polypeptide(L)'
;MNKYIKSIIEDYTYPIINSLTYSNGDMLIFDGHKVNDNYILRILCKSSIDSYFQYNEESYISHFSVLTSEENSKYSIFAGEGSWGNDGIVFAMDKEYEKPLWFFFLDNSNPFVKIQFETADVIVIQSSSGLNIRIPIDSPENLKVISSFNIS
;
A
#
# COMPACT_ATOMS: atom_id res chain seq x y z
N MET A 1 -7.03 -18.43 -3.16
CA MET A 1 -6.27 -17.17 -3.14
C MET A 1 -5.52 -17.08 -4.47
N ASN A 2 -5.57 -15.92 -5.15
CA ASN A 2 -4.80 -15.70 -6.39
C ASN A 2 -3.30 -15.97 -6.11
N LYS A 3 -2.59 -16.64 -7.05
CA LYS A 3 -1.20 -17.06 -6.83
C LYS A 3 -0.26 -15.89 -6.54
N TYR A 4 -0.50 -14.74 -7.18
CA TYR A 4 0.32 -13.54 -6.98
C TYR A 4 0.02 -12.89 -5.63
N ILE A 5 -1.24 -12.87 -5.20
CA ILE A 5 -1.62 -12.42 -3.85
C ILE A 5 -0.93 -13.28 -2.78
N LYS A 6 -0.86 -14.59 -3.00
CA LYS A 6 -0.14 -15.52 -2.12
C LYS A 6 1.35 -15.13 -2.01
N SER A 7 2.02 -14.90 -3.14
CA SER A 7 3.43 -14.49 -3.16
C SER A 7 3.69 -13.13 -2.50
N ILE A 8 2.73 -12.22 -2.50
CA ILE A 8 2.90 -10.95 -1.75
C ILE A 8 3.07 -11.21 -0.25
N ILE A 9 2.30 -12.14 0.31
CA ILE A 9 2.33 -12.43 1.76
C ILE A 9 3.45 -13.41 2.13
N GLU A 10 3.67 -14.45 1.32
CA GLU A 10 4.61 -15.51 1.67
C GLU A 10 6.05 -15.18 1.27
N ASP A 11 6.23 -14.54 0.10
CA ASP A 11 7.54 -14.28 -0.48
C ASP A 11 7.98 -12.82 -0.31
N TYR A 12 7.12 -11.97 0.27
CA TYR A 12 7.35 -10.52 0.42
C TYR A 12 7.73 -9.86 -0.91
N THR A 13 6.96 -10.15 -1.96
CA THR A 13 7.16 -9.60 -3.32
C THR A 13 5.96 -8.77 -3.75
N TYR A 14 6.18 -7.73 -4.55
CA TYR A 14 5.08 -6.90 -5.08
C TYR A 14 5.36 -6.49 -6.53
N PRO A 15 4.38 -6.49 -7.45
CA PRO A 15 4.60 -5.99 -8.81
C PRO A 15 5.06 -4.53 -8.79
N ILE A 16 6.06 -4.17 -9.62
CA ILE A 16 6.59 -2.80 -9.67
C ILE A 16 5.61 -1.89 -10.41
N ILE A 17 4.53 -1.50 -9.72
CA ILE A 17 3.49 -0.61 -10.24
C ILE A 17 2.77 0.10 -9.09
N ASN A 18 2.66 1.42 -9.19
CA ASN A 18 1.92 2.25 -8.25
C ASN A 18 0.46 1.82 -8.22
N SER A 19 0.04 1.19 -7.13
CA SER A 19 -1.27 0.56 -7.09
C SER A 19 -1.81 0.32 -5.69
N LEU A 20 -3.13 0.18 -5.65
CA LEU A 20 -3.87 -0.44 -4.56
C LEU A 20 -4.41 -1.76 -5.09
N THR A 21 -3.96 -2.87 -4.53
CA THR A 21 -4.33 -4.22 -4.94
C THR A 21 -5.17 -4.88 -3.85
N TYR A 22 -6.37 -5.33 -4.19
CA TYR A 22 -7.25 -6.06 -3.29
C TYR A 22 -6.88 -7.55 -3.24
N SER A 23 -7.29 -8.26 -2.20
CA SER A 23 -6.97 -9.69 -2.02
C SER A 23 -7.59 -10.62 -3.06
N ASN A 24 -8.57 -10.14 -3.83
CA ASN A 24 -9.11 -10.87 -4.98
C ASN A 24 -8.25 -10.70 -6.26
N GLY A 25 -7.24 -9.83 -6.25
CA GLY A 25 -6.37 -9.54 -7.40
C GLY A 25 -6.77 -8.31 -8.21
N ASP A 26 -7.88 -7.66 -7.89
CA ASP A 26 -8.26 -6.38 -8.53
C ASP A 26 -7.28 -5.28 -8.12
N MET A 27 -6.98 -4.38 -9.06
CA MET A 27 -6.04 -3.27 -8.84
C MET A 27 -6.66 -1.94 -9.22
N LEU A 28 -6.35 -0.91 -8.44
CA LEU A 28 -6.44 0.49 -8.87
C LEU A 28 -5.02 0.98 -9.15
N ILE A 29 -4.78 1.43 -10.37
CA ILE A 29 -3.47 1.95 -10.77
C ILE A 29 -3.41 3.44 -10.46
N PHE A 30 -2.30 3.89 -9.88
CA PHE A 30 -2.10 5.28 -9.51
C PHE A 30 -1.12 6.00 -10.42
N ASP A 31 -1.37 7.29 -10.60
CA ASP A 31 -0.38 8.31 -10.95
C ASP A 31 -0.05 9.06 -9.67
N GLY A 32 1.17 8.88 -9.18
CA GLY A 32 1.71 9.51 -7.98
C GLY A 32 2.95 10.29 -8.32
N HIS A 33 3.00 11.59 -8.04
CA HIS A 33 4.18 12.43 -8.29
C HIS A 33 4.19 13.69 -7.42
N LYS A 34 5.38 14.26 -7.22
CA LYS A 34 5.54 15.54 -6.51
C LYS A 34 5.37 16.72 -7.47
N VAL A 35 4.60 17.72 -7.04
CA VAL A 35 4.50 19.05 -7.67
C VAL A 35 4.77 20.10 -6.61
N ASN A 36 5.94 20.73 -6.68
CA ASN A 36 6.49 21.58 -5.62
C ASN A 36 6.53 20.81 -4.29
N ASP A 37 5.95 21.38 -3.23
CA ASP A 37 5.89 20.77 -1.89
C ASP A 37 4.70 19.80 -1.72
N ASN A 38 3.86 19.62 -2.74
CA ASN A 38 2.68 18.77 -2.67
C ASN A 38 2.91 17.45 -3.39
N TYR A 39 2.44 16.36 -2.80
CA TYR A 39 2.35 15.07 -3.49
C TYR A 39 0.95 14.90 -4.08
N ILE A 40 0.86 14.70 -5.38
CA ILE A 40 -0.38 14.41 -6.09
C ILE A 40 -0.48 12.90 -6.23
N LEU A 41 -1.62 12.34 -5.83
CA LEU A 41 -1.93 10.92 -6.00
C LEU A 41 -3.33 10.79 -6.58
N ARG A 42 -3.43 10.17 -7.77
CA ARG A 42 -4.69 10.03 -8.51
C ARG A 42 -4.86 8.62 -9.04
N ILE A 43 -6.06 8.07 -8.91
CA ILE A 43 -6.44 6.81 -9.58
C ILE A 43 -6.52 7.05 -11.09
N LEU A 44 -5.75 6.30 -11.86
CA LEU A 44 -5.76 6.33 -13.33
C LEU A 44 -6.84 5.43 -13.90
N CYS A 45 -6.85 4.17 -13.49
CA CYS A 45 -7.73 3.15 -14.05
C CYS A 45 -7.84 1.93 -13.11
N LYS A 46 -8.75 1.03 -13.46
CA LYS A 46 -8.85 -0.30 -12.88
C LYS A 46 -8.03 -1.29 -13.72
N SER A 47 -7.39 -2.24 -13.07
CA SER A 47 -6.65 -3.35 -13.68
C SER A 47 -6.74 -4.59 -12.77
N SER A 48 -5.93 -5.60 -13.03
CA SER A 48 -5.74 -6.75 -12.13
C SER A 48 -4.29 -7.19 -12.12
N ILE A 49 -3.89 -7.90 -11.06
CA ILE A 49 -2.54 -8.45 -10.93
C ILE A 49 -2.24 -9.49 -12.02
N ASP A 50 -3.26 -10.25 -12.42
CA ASP A 50 -3.15 -11.18 -13.55
C ASP A 50 -2.90 -10.42 -14.86
N SER A 51 -3.56 -9.28 -15.08
CA SER A 51 -3.30 -8.44 -16.25
C SER A 51 -1.89 -7.86 -16.23
N TYR A 52 -1.34 -7.50 -15.06
CA TYR A 52 0.04 -7.03 -14.98
C TYR A 52 1.02 -8.11 -15.48
N PHE A 53 0.91 -9.33 -14.95
CA PHE A 53 1.81 -10.44 -15.32
C PHE A 53 1.50 -11.07 -16.68
N GLN A 54 0.38 -10.72 -17.33
CA GLN A 54 0.15 -11.06 -18.73
C GLN A 54 1.10 -10.29 -19.67
N TYR A 55 1.50 -9.07 -19.29
CA TYR A 55 2.32 -8.18 -20.11
C TYR A 55 3.74 -7.95 -19.57
N ASN A 56 4.04 -8.43 -18.36
CA ASN A 56 5.34 -8.28 -17.70
C ASN A 56 5.87 -9.63 -17.24
N GLU A 57 7.19 -9.77 -17.16
CA GLU A 57 7.82 -10.98 -16.62
C GLU A 57 7.50 -11.15 -15.12
N GLU A 58 7.42 -12.39 -14.63
CA GLU A 58 7.22 -12.66 -13.20
C GLU A 58 8.37 -12.12 -12.33
N SER A 59 9.54 -11.86 -12.94
CA SER A 59 10.70 -11.21 -12.32
C SER A 59 10.53 -9.70 -12.10
N TYR A 60 9.51 -9.07 -12.70
CA TYR A 60 9.26 -7.64 -12.65
C TYR A 60 8.51 -7.24 -11.36
N ILE A 61 9.19 -7.53 -10.24
CA ILE A 61 8.70 -7.39 -8.87
C ILE A 61 9.73 -6.64 -8.00
N SER A 62 9.25 -6.05 -6.92
CA SER A 62 10.05 -5.50 -5.82
C SER A 62 9.93 -6.46 -4.64
N HIS A 63 11.05 -6.90 -4.07
CA HIS A 63 11.02 -7.50 -2.73
C HIS A 63 10.81 -6.39 -1.70
N PHE A 64 10.06 -6.66 -0.65
CA PHE A 64 9.82 -5.67 0.40
C PHE A 64 10.12 -6.20 1.79
N SER A 65 10.41 -5.28 2.70
CA SER A 65 10.61 -5.55 4.12
C SER A 65 9.61 -4.75 4.94
N VAL A 66 9.03 -5.37 5.97
CA VAL A 66 8.19 -4.67 6.96
C VAL A 66 9.09 -3.93 7.93
N LEU A 67 8.87 -2.63 8.08
CA LEU A 67 9.64 -1.76 8.99
C LEU A 67 8.84 -1.40 10.25
N THR A 68 7.52 -1.32 10.14
CA THR A 68 6.63 -1.02 11.26
C THR A 68 5.27 -1.68 11.07
N SER A 69 4.57 -1.89 12.18
CA SER A 69 3.23 -2.44 12.20
C SER A 69 2.43 -1.84 13.35
N GLU A 70 1.13 -1.68 13.14
CA GLU A 70 0.17 -1.27 14.15
C GLU A 70 -1.06 -2.15 14.07
N GLU A 71 -1.77 -2.33 15.18
CA GLU A 71 -2.97 -3.15 15.21
C GLU A 71 -4.04 -2.61 16.14
N ASN A 72 -5.29 -3.00 15.86
CA ASN A 72 -6.40 -2.84 16.78
C ASN A 72 -7.12 -4.19 16.96
N SER A 73 -8.37 -4.17 17.45
CA SER A 73 -9.15 -5.39 17.65
C SER A 73 -9.56 -6.09 16.36
N LYS A 74 -9.65 -5.36 15.23
CA LYS A 74 -10.14 -5.87 13.93
C LYS A 74 -9.04 -6.04 12.88
N TYR A 75 -8.02 -5.17 12.87
CA TYR A 75 -7.02 -5.12 11.80
C TYR A 75 -5.59 -5.13 12.32
N SER A 76 -4.70 -5.72 11.51
CA SER A 76 -3.26 -5.53 11.59
C SER A 76 -2.78 -4.83 10.32
N ILE A 77 -2.01 -3.76 10.49
CA ILE A 77 -1.51 -2.91 9.41
C ILE A 77 0.01 -2.96 9.44
N PHE A 78 0.61 -3.13 8.27
CA PHE A 78 2.06 -3.26 8.10
C PHE A 78 2.53 -2.23 7.09
N ALA A 79 3.71 -1.66 7.33
CA ALA A 79 4.31 -0.68 6.45
C ALA A 79 5.82 -0.90 6.35
N GLY A 80 6.39 -0.54 5.21
CA GLY A 80 7.83 -0.66 5.01
C GLY A 80 8.33 -0.19 3.66
N GLU A 81 9.39 -0.86 3.19
CA GLU A 81 10.15 -0.49 2.00
C GLU A 81 10.18 -1.59 0.95
N GLY A 82 10.19 -1.19 -0.32
CA GLY A 82 10.59 -2.06 -1.43
C GLY A 82 12.09 -1.95 -1.74
N SER A 83 12.58 -2.79 -2.64
CA SER A 83 14.02 -2.99 -2.90
C SER A 83 14.69 -1.87 -3.69
N TRP A 84 13.94 -0.96 -4.32
CA TRP A 84 14.49 0.05 -5.22
C TRP A 84 14.79 1.40 -4.56
N GLY A 85 14.82 1.45 -3.22
CA GLY A 85 15.25 2.61 -2.41
C GLY A 85 14.24 3.76 -2.32
N ASN A 86 13.29 3.82 -3.26
CA ASN A 86 12.28 4.86 -3.36
C ASN A 86 10.87 4.33 -3.01
N ASP A 87 10.78 3.01 -2.85
CA ASP A 87 9.55 2.25 -2.74
C ASP A 87 8.98 2.31 -1.32
N GLY A 88 7.69 2.55 -1.21
CA GLY A 88 6.93 2.36 0.01
C GLY A 88 5.80 1.36 -0.19
N ILE A 89 5.62 0.48 0.79
CA ILE A 89 4.52 -0.48 0.82
C ILE A 89 3.73 -0.36 2.12
N VAL A 90 2.41 -0.53 2.05
CA VAL A 90 1.51 -0.70 3.19
C VAL A 90 0.51 -1.80 2.87
N PHE A 91 0.17 -2.66 3.82
CA PHE A 91 -0.90 -3.63 3.64
C PHE A 91 -1.71 -3.85 4.91
N ALA A 92 -2.97 -4.20 4.72
CA ALA A 92 -3.93 -4.41 5.79
C ALA A 92 -4.39 -5.88 5.81
N MET A 93 -4.46 -6.43 7.02
CA MET A 93 -4.94 -7.78 7.29
C MET A 93 -6.17 -7.71 8.20
N ASP A 94 -7.16 -8.54 7.92
CA ASP A 94 -8.26 -8.84 8.82
C ASP A 94 -7.80 -9.86 9.87
N LYS A 95 -7.98 -9.53 11.16
CA LYS A 95 -7.53 -10.39 12.27
C LYS A 95 -8.46 -11.55 12.56
N GLU A 96 -9.74 -11.45 12.26
CA GLU A 96 -10.70 -12.54 12.51
C GLU A 96 -10.47 -13.69 11.52
N TYR A 97 -10.24 -13.34 10.26
CA TYR A 97 -10.09 -14.31 9.18
C TYR A 97 -8.64 -14.60 8.80
N GLU A 98 -7.69 -13.87 9.38
CA GLU A 98 -6.25 -13.94 9.07
C GLU A 98 -5.98 -13.79 7.56
N LYS A 99 -6.62 -12.80 6.93
CA LYS A 99 -6.58 -12.61 5.47
C LYS A 99 -6.18 -11.20 5.07
N PRO A 100 -5.46 -11.04 3.95
CA PRO A 100 -5.22 -9.72 3.39
C PRO A 100 -6.53 -9.09 2.95
N LEU A 101 -6.66 -7.79 3.21
CA LEU A 101 -7.71 -6.94 2.67
C LEU A 101 -7.22 -6.27 1.38
N TRP A 102 -6.09 -5.58 1.48
CA TRP A 102 -5.48 -4.86 0.37
C TRP A 102 -4.00 -4.56 0.64
N PHE A 103 -3.31 -4.19 -0.43
CA PHE A 103 -1.91 -3.79 -0.48
C PHE A 103 -1.79 -2.48 -1.24
N PHE A 104 -0.98 -1.56 -0.76
CA PHE A 104 -0.73 -0.25 -1.34
C PHE A 104 0.77 -0.08 -1.58
N PHE A 105 1.14 0.29 -2.80
CA PHE A 105 2.53 0.44 -3.20
C PHE A 105 2.74 1.72 -4.00
N LEU A 106 3.83 2.44 -3.70
CA LEU A 106 4.31 3.59 -4.46
C LEU A 106 5.83 3.48 -4.66
N ASP A 107 6.30 3.66 -5.89
CA ASP A 107 7.71 3.63 -6.32
C ASP A 107 8.47 4.94 -6.06
N ASN A 108 7.81 5.92 -5.47
CA ASN A 108 8.37 7.26 -5.27
C ASN A 108 7.89 7.93 -3.96
N SER A 109 7.45 7.13 -2.98
CA SER A 109 7.06 7.63 -1.66
C SER A 109 8.21 7.70 -0.67
N ASN A 110 9.30 6.97 -0.91
CA ASN A 110 10.21 6.43 0.11
C ASN A 110 9.47 5.46 1.07
N PRO A 111 10.21 4.73 1.93
CA PRO A 111 9.60 3.77 2.85
C PRO A 111 8.52 4.38 3.74
N PHE A 112 7.45 3.63 4.00
CA PHE A 112 6.48 3.98 5.03
C PHE A 112 6.98 3.52 6.41
N VAL A 113 7.11 4.47 7.34
CA VAL A 113 7.83 4.28 8.62
C VAL A 113 6.97 4.55 9.85
N LYS A 114 5.75 5.07 9.67
CA LYS A 114 4.77 5.20 10.76
C LYS A 114 3.38 4.85 10.27
N ILE A 115 2.62 4.24 11.17
CA ILE A 115 1.19 3.97 11.03
C ILE A 115 0.54 4.52 12.30
N GLN A 116 -0.66 5.08 12.18
CA GLN A 116 -1.48 5.43 13.33
C GLN A 116 -2.95 5.22 12.98
N PHE A 117 -3.71 4.57 13.85
CA PHE A 117 -5.16 4.56 13.75
C PHE A 117 -5.71 5.94 14.13
N GLU A 118 -6.38 6.61 13.20
CA GLU A 118 -7.15 7.83 13.46
C GLU A 118 -8.48 7.48 14.14
N THR A 119 -9.09 6.39 13.66
CA THR A 119 -10.29 5.76 14.22
C THR A 119 -10.15 4.25 14.07
N ALA A 120 -11.14 3.47 14.50
CA ALA A 120 -11.10 2.01 14.36
C ALA A 120 -10.93 1.54 12.89
N ASP A 121 -11.46 2.30 11.92
CA ASP A 121 -11.51 1.90 10.50
C ASP A 121 -10.73 2.87 9.58
N VAL A 122 -9.91 3.76 10.15
CA VAL A 122 -9.11 4.70 9.38
C VAL A 122 -7.70 4.79 9.95
N ILE A 123 -6.72 4.68 9.06
CA ILE A 123 -5.31 4.90 9.39
C ILE A 123 -4.76 6.16 8.73
N VAL A 124 -3.69 6.68 9.32
CA VAL A 124 -2.76 7.60 8.69
C VAL A 124 -1.40 6.91 8.61
N ILE A 125 -0.79 6.93 7.44
CA ILE A 125 0.56 6.42 7.20
C ILE A 125 1.50 7.58 6.84
N GLN A 126 2.75 7.50 7.29
CA GLN A 126 3.78 8.48 6.97
C GLN A 126 5.01 7.81 6.37
N SER A 127 5.49 8.33 5.24
CA SER A 127 6.77 7.94 4.68
C SER A 127 7.94 8.71 5.28
N SER A 128 9.14 8.16 5.13
CA SER A 128 10.38 8.82 5.57
C SER A 128 10.66 10.13 4.84
N SER A 129 10.01 10.37 3.69
CA SER A 129 10.08 11.65 2.97
C SER A 129 9.01 12.67 3.41
N GLY A 130 8.20 12.33 4.42
CA GLY A 130 7.15 13.19 4.98
C GLY A 130 5.81 13.10 4.27
N LEU A 131 5.63 12.19 3.30
CA LEU A 131 4.33 11.95 2.65
C LEU A 131 3.36 11.33 3.66
N ASN A 132 2.22 11.99 3.88
CA ASN A 132 1.17 11.51 4.77
C ASN A 132 -0.07 11.13 3.95
N ILE A 133 -0.60 9.93 4.18
CA ILE A 133 -1.80 9.44 3.50
C ILE A 133 -2.79 8.94 4.55
N ARG A 134 -4.02 9.43 4.48
CA ARG A 134 -5.16 8.94 5.25
C ARG A 134 -5.90 7.89 4.44
N ILE A 135 -6.10 6.69 4.98
CA ILE A 135 -6.69 5.55 4.28
C ILE A 135 -7.83 4.98 5.12
N PRO A 136 -9.09 5.04 4.65
CA PRO A 136 -10.18 4.23 5.18
C PRO A 136 -9.93 2.76 4.87
N ILE A 137 -9.88 1.89 5.88
CA ILE A 137 -9.46 0.48 5.72
C ILE A 137 -10.47 -0.31 4.88
N ASP A 138 -11.77 -0.09 5.10
CA ASP A 138 -12.84 -0.79 4.36
C ASP A 138 -13.17 -0.16 3.00
N SER A 139 -12.61 1.02 2.69
CA SER A 139 -12.79 1.69 1.39
C SER A 139 -11.52 2.44 0.97
N PRO A 140 -10.41 1.70 0.78
CA PRO A 140 -9.07 2.26 0.57
C PRO A 140 -8.94 3.12 -0.69
N GLU A 141 -9.83 2.96 -1.68
CA GLU A 141 -9.91 3.82 -2.86
C GLU A 141 -10.24 5.28 -2.53
N ASN A 142 -10.77 5.56 -1.33
CA ASN A 142 -11.05 6.90 -0.84
C ASN A 142 -9.87 7.53 -0.09
N LEU A 143 -8.67 6.97 -0.24
CA LEU A 143 -7.45 7.52 0.35
C LEU A 143 -7.21 8.97 -0.06
N LYS A 144 -6.52 9.72 0.82
CA LYS A 144 -6.18 11.13 0.58
C LYS A 144 -4.79 11.44 1.08
N VAL A 145 -4.03 12.17 0.27
CA VAL A 145 -2.82 12.85 0.73
C VAL A 145 -3.24 13.96 1.69
N ILE A 146 -2.58 14.05 2.84
CA ILE A 146 -2.87 15.06 3.88
C ILE A 146 -1.60 15.86 4.23
N SER A 147 -1.78 17.09 4.71
CA SER A 147 -0.68 18.02 4.99
C SER A 147 0.09 17.73 6.28
N SER A 148 -0.47 16.97 7.22
CA SER A 148 0.16 16.72 8.52
C SER A 148 -0.24 15.38 9.12
N PHE A 149 0.74 14.72 9.75
CA PHE A 149 0.55 13.56 10.61
C PHE A 149 0.25 14.03 12.05
N ASN A 150 -0.88 14.69 12.26
CA ASN A 150 -1.34 15.07 13.60
C ASN A 150 -2.79 14.60 13.75
N ILE A 151 -2.99 13.67 14.66
CA ILE A 151 -4.30 13.20 15.09
C ILE A 151 -4.41 13.59 16.56
N SER A 152 -5.36 14.48 16.86
CA SER A 152 -5.64 15.00 18.21
C SER A 152 -6.28 13.96 19.13
#